data_AF-A0A8S3DYM3-F1
#
_entry.id   AF-A0A8S3DYM3-F1
#
_cell.length_a   1.000
_cell.length_b   1.000
_cell.length_c   1.000
_cell.angle_alpha   90.00
_cell.angle_beta   90.00
_cell.angle_gamma   90.00
#
_symmetry.space_group_name_H-M   'P 1'
#
loop_
_entity.id
_entity.type
_entity.pdbx_description
1 polymer ?
#
loop_
_entity_poly.entity_id
_entity_poly.type
_entity_poly.pdbx_seq_one_letter_code
_entity_poly.pdbx_strand_id
1 'polypeptide(L)'
;MPRNTKAVSHLNTLNEKRYSTTTVDESDGSGSSEEFEEMESDSNNMADDEVVDFQDKISIENIADVFELCQATCPVRYLSVLMYISLRHLGIKWTDSDNILRQIGAFKSETSHKWSKAFLSGDFDEFVSENRGGKHSPDFWNYFPEIEISAKQFTLERCSQKVASFTSMDLALFIGTAYYETIGITKDTDSELIRSVSSCRNDLRWWGATFKENGARPYFEGHERQDVVEMSDDPQLPGWQVPTKQNPSIILFHDESTFKSGKVAPKRWFFGDSAPFYSKSKGRSNMISDFVVAHPSGPFFSLNPVEYARALQKYHQLGAPTDLEYVLNTASASLNVGYDNYLDNA
;
A
#
# COMPACT_ATOMS: atom_id res chain seq x y z
N MET A 1 -40.91 17.45 -15.48
CA MET A 1 -39.62 16.88 -15.97
C MET A 1 -39.84 15.40 -16.26
N PRO A 2 -39.52 14.90 -17.47
CA PRO A 2 -39.74 13.50 -17.81
C PRO A 2 -38.73 12.63 -17.05
N ARG A 3 -39.22 11.66 -16.27
CA ARG A 3 -38.39 10.68 -15.57
C ARG A 3 -37.73 9.75 -16.58
N ASN A 4 -36.45 9.49 -16.35
CA ASN A 4 -35.52 8.80 -17.24
C ASN A 4 -35.81 7.28 -17.31
N THR A 5 -36.91 6.88 -17.96
CA THR A 5 -37.35 5.47 -18.06
C THR A 5 -36.51 4.61 -19.01
N LYS A 6 -35.60 5.22 -19.80
CA LYS A 6 -34.75 4.49 -20.75
C LYS A 6 -33.60 3.69 -20.11
N ALA A 7 -33.15 4.06 -18.91
CA ALA A 7 -32.04 3.34 -18.25
C ALA A 7 -32.48 1.98 -17.69
N VAL A 8 -33.72 1.88 -17.19
CA VAL A 8 -34.24 0.69 -16.52
C VAL A 8 -34.45 -0.48 -17.50
N SER A 9 -34.83 -0.22 -18.75
CA SER A 9 -35.11 -1.30 -19.72
C SER A 9 -33.86 -2.01 -20.23
N HIS A 10 -32.70 -1.35 -20.24
CA HIS A 10 -31.44 -1.94 -20.67
C HIS A 10 -30.77 -2.81 -19.60
N LEU A 11 -31.03 -2.53 -18.31
CA LEU A 11 -30.44 -3.25 -17.17
C LEU A 11 -31.07 -4.62 -16.92
N ASN A 12 -32.38 -4.77 -17.15
CA ASN A 12 -33.06 -6.07 -17.01
C ASN A 12 -32.52 -7.13 -17.98
N THR A 13 -31.94 -6.73 -19.10
CA THR A 13 -31.34 -7.65 -20.09
C THR A 13 -29.93 -8.13 -19.70
N LEU A 14 -29.25 -7.44 -18.78
CA LEU A 14 -27.90 -7.80 -18.31
C LEU A 14 -27.93 -8.78 -17.14
N ASN A 15 -28.99 -8.76 -16.32
CA ASN A 15 -29.09 -9.60 -15.12
C ASN A 15 -29.39 -11.08 -15.41
N GLU A 16 -29.85 -11.46 -16.60
CA GLU A 16 -30.13 -12.87 -16.93
C GLU A 16 -28.88 -13.70 -17.27
N LYS A 17 -27.69 -13.08 -17.43
CA LYS A 17 -26.49 -13.78 -17.94
C LYS A 17 -25.36 -14.03 -16.95
N ARG A 18 -25.49 -13.68 -15.67
CA ARG A 18 -24.43 -13.90 -14.68
C ARG A 18 -24.96 -14.75 -13.54
N TYR A 19 -24.63 -16.04 -13.58
CA TYR A 19 -24.77 -16.92 -12.43
C TYR A 19 -23.46 -17.67 -12.20
N SER A 20 -23.10 -17.73 -10.92
CA SER A 20 -22.00 -18.47 -10.29
C SER A 20 -20.64 -17.78 -10.30
N THR A 21 -20.33 -17.08 -9.20
CA THR A 21 -18.94 -16.86 -8.78
C THR A 21 -18.79 -17.33 -7.34
N THR A 22 -17.98 -18.37 -7.16
CA THR A 22 -17.55 -18.89 -5.87
C THR A 22 -16.48 -17.97 -5.28
N THR A 23 -16.64 -17.57 -4.02
CA THR A 23 -15.67 -16.76 -3.28
C THR A 23 -14.36 -17.53 -3.09
N VAL A 24 -13.27 -17.06 -3.69
CA VAL A 24 -11.90 -17.53 -3.42
C VAL A 24 -11.16 -16.42 -2.68
N ASP A 25 -10.57 -16.77 -1.53
CA ASP A 25 -9.63 -15.92 -0.79
C ASP A 25 -8.38 -15.71 -1.65
N GLU A 26 -8.14 -14.48 -2.10
CA GLU A 26 -6.93 -14.13 -2.85
C GLU A 26 -5.93 -13.38 -1.98
N SER A 27 -4.78 -14.03 -1.77
CA SER A 27 -3.55 -13.42 -1.31
C SER A 27 -3.06 -12.36 -2.30
N ASP A 28 -2.70 -11.17 -1.80
CA ASP A 28 -2.09 -10.09 -2.59
C ASP A 28 -0.80 -10.57 -3.29
N GLY A 29 -0.92 -10.94 -4.57
CA GLY A 29 0.22 -11.23 -5.44
C GLY A 29 0.94 -9.93 -5.81
N SER A 30 1.94 -9.54 -5.02
CA SER A 30 3.00 -8.67 -5.53
C SER A 30 3.84 -9.51 -6.49
N GLY A 31 3.61 -9.38 -7.80
CA GLY A 31 4.52 -9.95 -8.79
C GLY A 31 5.91 -9.34 -8.57
N SER A 32 6.82 -10.13 -8.02
CA SER A 32 8.22 -9.76 -7.86
C SER A 32 8.88 -9.78 -9.23
N SER A 33 9.83 -8.87 -9.46
CA SER A 33 10.67 -8.85 -10.67
C SER A 33 11.58 -10.08 -10.81
N GLU A 34 11.56 -11.00 -9.85
CA GLU A 34 12.42 -12.20 -9.81
C GLU A 34 11.90 -13.35 -10.69
N GLU A 35 10.58 -13.45 -10.97
CA GLU A 35 10.05 -14.42 -11.95
C GLU A 35 10.50 -14.13 -13.40
N PHE A 36 11.11 -12.97 -13.64
CA PHE A 36 11.46 -12.47 -14.98
C PHE A 36 12.82 -12.96 -15.49
N GLU A 37 13.76 -13.34 -14.61
CA GLU A 37 15.11 -13.76 -15.01
C GLU A 37 15.22 -15.25 -15.35
N GLU A 38 14.28 -16.09 -14.90
CA GLU A 38 14.32 -17.55 -15.15
C GLU A 38 13.92 -17.98 -16.57
N MET A 39 13.35 -17.10 -17.41
CA MET A 39 12.83 -17.50 -18.73
C MET A 39 13.82 -17.36 -19.91
N GLU A 40 15.02 -16.80 -19.71
CA GLU A 40 16.01 -16.66 -20.78
C GLU A 40 17.07 -17.78 -20.81
N SER A 41 17.05 -18.75 -19.89
CA SER A 41 18.14 -19.73 -19.74
C SER A 41 18.07 -21.00 -20.61
N ASP A 42 16.92 -21.32 -21.21
CA ASP A 42 16.72 -22.62 -21.84
C ASP A 42 16.56 -22.54 -23.37
N SER A 43 17.66 -22.40 -24.12
CA SER A 43 17.76 -22.84 -25.54
C SER A 43 19.10 -22.49 -26.22
N ASN A 44 20.22 -23.00 -25.72
CA ASN A 44 21.48 -23.00 -26.47
C ASN A 44 22.06 -24.40 -26.53
N ASN A 45 21.62 -25.20 -27.52
CA ASN A 45 22.32 -26.41 -28.00
C ASN A 45 21.67 -26.97 -29.28
N MET A 46 21.47 -26.15 -30.31
CA MET A 46 21.25 -26.65 -31.68
C MET A 46 22.16 -25.92 -32.66
N ALA A 47 22.63 -26.69 -33.63
CA ALA A 47 23.76 -26.44 -34.52
C ALA A 47 23.68 -25.12 -35.31
N ASP A 48 24.85 -24.68 -35.79
CA ASP A 48 25.13 -23.52 -36.68
C ASP A 48 24.39 -23.60 -38.05
N ASP A 49 23.07 -23.75 -38.05
CA ASP A 49 22.27 -23.30 -39.20
C ASP A 49 22.24 -21.77 -39.13
N GLU A 50 22.58 -21.10 -40.24
CA GLU A 50 22.45 -19.65 -40.39
C GLU A 50 21.06 -19.23 -39.90
N VAL A 51 21.01 -18.67 -38.70
CA VAL A 51 19.80 -18.14 -38.09
C VAL A 51 19.45 -16.89 -38.87
N VAL A 52 18.76 -17.07 -39.99
CA VAL A 52 18.11 -15.97 -40.70
C VAL A 52 17.13 -15.37 -39.71
N ASP A 53 17.35 -14.11 -39.35
CA ASP A 53 16.53 -13.38 -38.40
C ASP A 53 15.07 -13.46 -38.86
N PHE A 54 14.18 -13.85 -37.95
CA PHE A 54 12.75 -13.99 -38.26
C PHE A 54 12.16 -12.68 -38.78
N GLN A 55 12.72 -11.54 -38.33
CA GLN A 55 12.33 -10.22 -38.81
C GLN A 55 12.58 -10.04 -40.32
N ASP A 56 13.58 -10.72 -40.90
CA ASP A 56 13.89 -10.62 -42.33
C ASP A 56 12.90 -11.40 -43.21
N LYS A 57 12.18 -12.38 -42.63
CA LYS A 57 11.24 -13.24 -43.36
C LYS A 57 9.80 -12.73 -43.31
N ILE A 58 9.51 -11.77 -42.45
CA ILE A 58 8.15 -11.30 -42.20
C ILE A 58 8.03 -9.82 -42.53
N SER A 59 7.04 -9.48 -43.33
CA SER A 59 6.62 -8.10 -43.51
C SER A 59 5.79 -7.67 -42.30
N ILE A 60 6.42 -6.97 -41.36
CA ILE A 60 5.76 -6.41 -40.17
C ILE A 60 4.64 -5.45 -40.59
N GLU A 61 4.83 -4.70 -41.67
CA GLU A 61 3.81 -3.80 -42.25
C GLU A 61 2.53 -4.55 -42.61
N ASN A 62 2.64 -5.68 -43.32
CA ASN A 62 1.47 -6.50 -43.66
C ASN A 62 0.77 -7.07 -42.40
N ILE A 63 1.54 -7.43 -41.36
CA ILE A 63 0.95 -7.87 -40.09
C ILE A 63 0.23 -6.72 -39.40
N ALA A 64 0.79 -5.51 -39.41
CA ALA A 64 0.17 -4.32 -38.84
C ALA A 64 -1.16 -4.01 -39.53
N ASP A 65 -1.21 -4.05 -40.87
CA ASP A 65 -2.43 -3.82 -41.64
C ASP A 65 -3.53 -4.85 -41.32
N VAL A 66 -3.16 -6.13 -41.23
CA VAL A 66 -4.10 -7.19 -40.85
C VAL A 66 -4.55 -7.02 -39.39
N PHE A 67 -3.63 -6.65 -38.49
CA PHE A 67 -3.95 -6.40 -37.09
C PHE A 67 -4.96 -5.25 -36.95
N GLU A 68 -4.73 -4.12 -37.63
CA GLU A 68 -5.65 -2.98 -37.67
C GLU A 68 -7.01 -3.36 -38.26
N LEU A 69 -7.03 -4.13 -39.35
CA LEU A 69 -8.28 -4.62 -39.95
C LEU A 69 -9.09 -5.48 -38.96
N CYS A 70 -8.42 -6.33 -38.18
CA CYS A 70 -9.05 -7.17 -37.17
C CYS A 70 -9.57 -6.36 -35.96
N GLN A 71 -8.99 -5.19 -35.65
CA GLN A 71 -9.46 -4.37 -34.53
C GLN A 71 -10.92 -3.91 -34.69
N ALA A 72 -11.43 -3.85 -35.92
CA ALA A 72 -12.82 -3.49 -36.18
C ALA A 72 -13.82 -4.53 -35.62
N THR A 73 -13.39 -5.77 -35.40
CA THR A 73 -14.25 -6.89 -34.97
C THR A 73 -13.78 -7.56 -33.69
N CYS A 74 -12.53 -7.35 -33.29
CA CYS A 74 -11.92 -8.02 -32.15
C CYS A 74 -11.19 -7.01 -31.23
N PRO A 75 -11.36 -7.10 -29.89
CA PRO A 75 -10.64 -6.23 -28.97
C PRO A 75 -9.12 -6.34 -29.11
N VAL A 76 -8.42 -5.21 -29.07
CA VAL A 76 -6.94 -5.12 -29.16
C VAL A 76 -6.26 -6.08 -28.18
N ARG A 77 -6.80 -6.25 -26.97
CA ARG A 77 -6.29 -7.21 -25.98
C ARG A 77 -6.27 -8.64 -26.52
N TYR A 78 -7.38 -9.09 -27.08
CA TYR A 78 -7.52 -10.44 -27.64
C TYR A 78 -6.48 -10.65 -28.74
N LEU A 79 -6.41 -9.72 -29.69
CA LEU A 79 -5.46 -9.77 -30.80
C LEU A 79 -4.01 -9.73 -30.32
N SER A 80 -3.70 -8.88 -29.35
CA SER A 80 -2.34 -8.75 -28.78
C SER A 80 -1.89 -10.04 -28.10
N VAL A 81 -2.77 -10.69 -27.34
CA VAL A 81 -2.48 -11.94 -26.64
C VAL A 81 -2.32 -13.09 -27.61
N LEU A 82 -3.19 -13.20 -28.62
CA LEU A 82 -3.06 -14.22 -29.67
C LEU A 82 -1.75 -14.05 -30.44
N MET A 83 -1.44 -12.82 -30.86
CA MET A 83 -0.19 -12.51 -31.56
C MET A 83 1.03 -12.86 -30.70
N TYR A 84 1.00 -12.46 -29.41
CA TYR A 84 2.05 -12.81 -28.46
C TYR A 84 2.23 -14.33 -28.33
N ILE A 85 1.16 -15.09 -28.11
CA ILE A 85 1.21 -16.56 -28.00
C ILE A 85 1.77 -17.17 -29.30
N SER A 86 1.36 -16.69 -30.47
CA SER A 86 1.88 -17.15 -31.76
C SER A 86 3.38 -16.87 -31.91
N LEU A 87 3.85 -15.66 -31.57
CA LEU A 87 5.28 -15.32 -31.61
C LEU A 87 6.09 -16.21 -30.67
N ARG A 88 5.59 -16.46 -29.45
CA ARG A 88 6.24 -17.38 -28.50
C ARG A 88 6.26 -18.82 -28.99
N HIS A 89 5.17 -19.28 -29.61
CA HIS A 89 5.09 -20.63 -30.19
C HIS A 89 6.09 -20.83 -31.35
N LEU A 90 6.37 -19.76 -32.10
CA LEU A 90 7.38 -19.75 -33.17
C LEU A 90 8.83 -19.60 -32.66
N GLY A 91 9.03 -19.60 -31.33
CA GLY A 91 10.36 -19.48 -30.73
C GLY A 91 10.95 -18.07 -30.77
N ILE A 92 10.14 -17.04 -31.00
CA ILE A 92 10.62 -15.65 -31.07
C ILE A 92 10.98 -15.16 -29.68
N LYS A 93 12.18 -14.57 -29.55
CA LYS A 93 12.69 -14.04 -28.29
C LYS A 93 11.77 -12.95 -27.74
N TRP A 94 11.85 -12.72 -26.44
CA TRP A 94 10.92 -11.82 -25.75
C TRP A 94 11.09 -10.38 -26.23
N THR A 95 12.34 -9.93 -26.37
CA THR A 95 12.71 -8.60 -26.88
C THR A 95 12.17 -8.37 -28.29
N ASP A 96 12.28 -9.37 -29.15
CA ASP A 96 11.80 -9.30 -30.54
C ASP A 96 10.28 -9.32 -30.59
N SER A 97 9.64 -10.14 -29.74
CA SER A 97 8.19 -10.15 -29.59
C SER A 97 7.68 -8.77 -29.13
N ASP A 98 8.36 -8.12 -28.18
CA ASP A 98 7.95 -6.80 -27.68
C ASP A 98 8.09 -5.73 -28.77
N ASN A 99 9.19 -5.80 -29.53
CA ASN A 99 9.42 -4.92 -30.67
C ASN A 99 8.36 -5.09 -31.76
N ILE A 100 8.04 -6.34 -32.16
CA ILE A 100 7.01 -6.63 -33.16
C ILE A 100 5.64 -6.14 -32.68
N LEU A 101 5.25 -6.51 -31.45
CA LEU A 101 3.97 -6.10 -30.87
C LEU A 101 3.84 -4.57 -30.79
N ARG A 102 4.92 -3.87 -30.42
CA ARG A 102 4.93 -2.40 -30.40
C ARG A 102 4.78 -1.81 -31.80
N GLN A 103 5.43 -2.38 -32.81
CA GLN A 103 5.36 -1.89 -34.19
C GLN A 103 3.96 -2.02 -34.78
N ILE A 104 3.21 -3.07 -34.42
CA ILE A 104 1.84 -3.29 -34.91
C ILE A 104 0.76 -2.60 -34.03
N GLY A 105 1.15 -1.82 -33.01
CA GLY A 105 0.22 -1.16 -32.09
C GLY A 105 -0.48 -2.09 -31.10
N ALA A 106 0.07 -3.28 -30.84
CA ALA A 106 -0.42 -4.22 -29.84
C ALA A 106 0.09 -3.89 -28.42
N PHE A 107 -0.36 -4.63 -27.42
CA PHE A 107 0.18 -4.56 -26.06
C PHE A 107 1.62 -5.05 -25.98
N LYS A 108 2.40 -4.46 -25.08
CA LYS A 108 3.76 -4.92 -24.74
C LYS A 108 3.76 -6.40 -24.37
N SER A 109 4.87 -7.10 -24.62
CA SER A 109 5.03 -8.53 -24.33
C SER A 109 4.71 -8.86 -22.89
N GLU A 110 5.12 -8.03 -21.92
CA GLU A 110 4.80 -8.21 -20.49
C GLU A 110 3.30 -8.23 -20.22
N THR A 111 2.57 -7.27 -20.78
CA THR A 111 1.12 -7.17 -20.60
C THR A 111 0.42 -8.32 -21.31
N SER A 112 0.84 -8.65 -22.54
CA SER A 112 0.31 -9.76 -23.32
C SER A 112 0.59 -11.12 -22.66
N HIS A 113 1.76 -11.30 -22.04
CA HIS A 113 2.10 -12.51 -21.31
C HIS A 113 1.24 -12.69 -20.08
N LYS A 114 1.06 -11.63 -19.27
CA LYS A 114 0.14 -11.68 -18.13
C LYS A 114 -1.25 -12.16 -18.56
N TRP A 115 -1.79 -11.55 -19.61
CA TRP A 115 -3.12 -11.92 -20.11
C TRP A 115 -3.14 -13.28 -20.81
N SER A 116 -2.02 -13.76 -21.36
CA SER A 116 -1.92 -15.10 -21.94
C SER A 116 -2.13 -16.20 -20.88
N LYS A 117 -1.72 -15.98 -19.63
CA LYS A 117 -1.97 -16.92 -18.54
C LYS A 117 -3.47 -17.08 -18.28
N ALA A 118 -4.19 -15.96 -18.13
CA ALA A 118 -5.66 -15.96 -17.96
C ALA A 118 -6.39 -16.53 -19.19
N PHE A 119 -5.88 -16.23 -20.39
CA PHE A 119 -6.44 -16.77 -21.63
C PHE A 119 -6.32 -18.30 -21.71
N LEU A 120 -5.14 -18.84 -21.39
CA LEU A 120 -4.84 -20.26 -21.45
C LEU A 120 -5.46 -21.07 -20.30
N SER A 121 -5.68 -20.45 -19.13
CA SER A 121 -6.42 -21.08 -18.03
C SER A 121 -7.92 -21.17 -18.29
N GLY A 122 -8.44 -20.46 -19.30
CA GLY A 122 -9.86 -20.37 -19.59
C GLY A 122 -10.61 -19.40 -18.68
N ASP A 123 -9.91 -18.57 -17.90
CA ASP A 123 -10.51 -17.51 -17.09
C ASP A 123 -10.87 -16.30 -17.97
N PHE A 124 -11.92 -16.47 -18.77
CA PHE A 124 -12.37 -15.44 -19.69
C PHE A 124 -12.98 -14.24 -18.97
N ASP A 125 -13.48 -14.40 -17.74
CA ASP A 125 -14.03 -13.28 -16.98
C ASP A 125 -12.91 -12.35 -16.51
N GLU A 126 -11.79 -12.88 -16.01
CA GLU A 126 -10.59 -12.07 -15.76
C GLU A 126 -10.07 -11.46 -17.08
N PHE A 127 -9.99 -12.27 -18.13
CA PHE A 127 -9.47 -11.83 -19.43
C PHE A 127 -10.29 -10.70 -20.07
N VAL A 128 -11.62 -10.78 -20.01
CA VAL A 128 -12.56 -9.82 -20.61
C VAL A 128 -12.83 -8.64 -19.70
N SER A 129 -12.67 -8.78 -18.39
CA SER A 129 -12.72 -7.66 -17.46
C SER A 129 -11.49 -6.77 -17.64
N GLU A 130 -11.51 -5.97 -18.71
CA GLU A 130 -10.87 -4.68 -18.71
C GLU A 130 -11.50 -3.89 -17.56
N ASN A 131 -10.88 -3.97 -16.39
CA ASN A 131 -11.03 -2.94 -15.34
C ASN A 131 -10.48 -1.58 -15.84
N ARG A 132 -10.60 -1.27 -17.14
CA ARG A 132 -10.07 -0.14 -17.90
C ARG A 132 -11.07 0.47 -18.88
N GLY A 133 -12.33 0.06 -18.90
CA GLY A 133 -13.37 0.80 -19.64
C GLY A 133 -13.00 0.99 -21.12
N GLY A 134 -12.49 -0.05 -21.77
CA GLY A 134 -12.19 -0.04 -23.20
C GLY A 134 -13.45 0.16 -24.05
N LYS A 135 -13.76 1.43 -24.34
CA LYS A 135 -14.51 2.03 -25.46
C LYS A 135 -15.76 1.39 -26.10
N HIS A 136 -16.32 0.27 -25.64
CA HIS A 136 -17.54 -0.27 -26.27
C HIS A 136 -18.76 -0.38 -25.37
N SER A 137 -18.61 -0.29 -24.05
CA SER A 137 -19.74 -0.07 -23.15
C SER A 137 -19.47 1.15 -22.29
N PRO A 138 -20.48 2.03 -22.09
CA PRO A 138 -20.41 3.01 -21.02
C PRO A 138 -20.13 2.26 -19.72
N ASP A 139 -19.12 2.69 -18.97
CA ASP A 139 -18.88 2.13 -17.65
C ASP A 139 -20.03 2.52 -16.69
N PHE A 140 -20.04 1.93 -15.50
CA PHE A 140 -21.01 2.27 -14.46
C PHE A 140 -21.07 3.77 -14.16
N TRP A 141 -19.95 4.49 -14.20
CA TRP A 141 -19.90 5.93 -13.90
C TRP A 141 -20.52 6.78 -15.01
N ASN A 142 -20.48 6.32 -16.26
CA ASN A 142 -21.20 6.95 -17.37
C ASN A 142 -22.72 6.87 -17.19
N TYR A 143 -23.22 5.80 -16.56
CA TYR A 143 -24.66 5.65 -16.28
C TYR A 143 -25.09 6.37 -15.00
N PHE A 144 -24.19 6.50 -14.01
CA PHE A 144 -24.47 7.06 -12.69
C PHE A 144 -23.41 8.08 -12.24
N PRO A 145 -23.25 9.21 -12.96
CA PRO A 145 -22.23 10.21 -12.66
C PRO A 145 -22.41 10.87 -11.29
N GLU A 146 -23.65 11.02 -10.81
CA GLU A 146 -23.97 11.51 -9.48
C GLU A 146 -23.47 10.59 -8.36
N ILE A 147 -23.47 9.28 -8.58
CA ILE A 147 -22.91 8.31 -7.65
C ILE A 147 -21.39 8.42 -7.63
N GLU A 148 -20.74 8.67 -8.77
CA GLU A 148 -19.29 8.88 -8.80
C GLU A 148 -18.86 10.10 -7.97
N ILE A 149 -19.58 11.22 -8.12
CA ILE A 149 -19.28 12.47 -7.41
C ILE A 149 -19.40 12.25 -5.88
N SER A 150 -20.49 11.63 -5.43
CA SER A 150 -20.72 11.34 -4.02
C SER A 150 -19.73 10.30 -3.47
N ALA A 151 -19.36 9.28 -4.26
CA ALA A 151 -18.39 8.27 -3.86
C ALA A 151 -16.97 8.86 -3.71
N LYS A 152 -16.57 9.78 -4.60
CA LYS A 152 -15.32 10.56 -4.46
C LYS A 152 -15.32 11.39 -3.19
N GLN A 153 -16.41 12.12 -2.91
CA GLN A 153 -16.52 12.93 -1.70
C GLN A 153 -16.48 12.08 -0.43
N PHE A 154 -17.25 10.99 -0.38
CA PHE A 154 -17.23 10.01 0.71
C PHE A 154 -15.82 9.47 0.95
N THR A 155 -15.14 9.09 -0.11
CA THR A 155 -13.77 8.57 -0.04
C THR A 155 -12.80 9.59 0.51
N LEU A 156 -12.84 10.85 0.02
CA LEU A 156 -11.98 11.93 0.51
C LEU A 156 -12.23 12.20 2.00
N GLU A 157 -13.49 12.26 2.42
CA GLU A 157 -13.87 12.44 3.81
C GLU A 157 -13.30 11.30 4.68
N ARG A 158 -13.55 10.04 4.30
CA ARG A 158 -13.05 8.86 5.04
C ARG A 158 -11.53 8.78 5.06
N CYS A 159 -10.88 9.08 3.94
CA CYS A 159 -9.42 9.11 3.85
C CYS A 159 -8.81 10.29 4.62
N SER A 160 -9.56 11.34 4.97
CA SER A 160 -9.10 12.46 5.80
C SER A 160 -9.23 12.21 7.30
N GLN A 161 -9.92 11.15 7.71
CA GLN A 161 -10.12 10.83 9.14
C GLN A 161 -8.79 10.39 9.79
N LYS A 162 -8.66 10.72 11.09
CA LYS A 162 -7.51 10.31 11.91
C LYS A 162 -7.37 8.78 12.02
N VAL A 163 -8.52 8.09 12.03
CA VAL A 163 -8.59 6.63 12.11
C VAL A 163 -8.39 6.04 10.70
N ALA A 164 -7.44 5.12 10.56
CA ALA A 164 -7.15 4.42 9.31
C ALA A 164 -8.02 3.16 9.12
N SER A 165 -9.34 3.29 9.22
CA SER A 165 -10.28 2.15 9.11
C SER A 165 -10.94 2.01 7.75
N PHE A 166 -10.77 2.99 6.85
CA PHE A 166 -11.41 2.98 5.53
C PHE A 166 -10.81 1.92 4.60
N THR A 167 -11.69 1.11 4.00
CA THR A 167 -11.37 0.02 3.09
C THR A 167 -12.09 0.16 1.76
N SER A 168 -11.66 -0.59 0.74
CA SER A 168 -12.39 -0.67 -0.53
C SER A 168 -13.77 -1.33 -0.39
N MET A 169 -14.00 -2.11 0.67
CA MET A 169 -15.31 -2.67 1.00
C MET A 169 -16.28 -1.59 1.45
N ASP A 170 -15.82 -0.62 2.26
CA ASP A 170 -16.65 0.51 2.68
C ASP A 170 -17.14 1.33 1.47
N LEU A 171 -16.27 1.51 0.47
CA LEU A 171 -16.62 2.15 -0.80
C LEU A 171 -17.66 1.32 -1.59
N ALA A 172 -17.47 0.01 -1.69
CA ALA A 172 -18.42 -0.89 -2.37
C ALA A 172 -19.81 -0.84 -1.73
N LEU A 173 -19.88 -0.87 -0.40
CA LEU A 173 -21.12 -0.74 0.37
C LEU A 173 -21.78 0.62 0.15
N PHE A 174 -21.00 1.70 0.19
CA PHE A 174 -21.50 3.05 -0.09
C PHE A 174 -22.13 3.16 -1.48
N ILE A 175 -21.43 2.67 -2.51
CA ILE A 175 -21.91 2.69 -3.91
C ILE A 175 -23.19 1.87 -4.03
N GLY A 176 -23.25 0.69 -3.39
CA GLY A 176 -24.44 -0.13 -3.38
C GLY A 176 -25.67 0.61 -2.83
N THR A 177 -25.53 1.25 -1.66
CA THR A 177 -26.62 2.04 -1.06
C THR A 177 -27.05 3.17 -1.98
N ALA A 178 -26.11 3.99 -2.47
CA ALA A 178 -26.40 5.11 -3.35
C ALA A 178 -27.08 4.67 -4.66
N TYR A 179 -26.70 3.51 -5.21
CA TYR A 179 -27.31 2.94 -6.41
C TYR A 179 -28.78 2.58 -6.18
N TYR A 180 -29.08 1.81 -5.13
CA TYR A 180 -30.44 1.39 -4.81
C TYR A 180 -31.37 2.57 -4.50
N GLU A 181 -30.85 3.58 -3.80
CA GLU A 181 -31.57 4.85 -3.57
C GLU A 181 -31.88 5.57 -4.88
N THR A 182 -30.91 5.65 -5.80
CA THR A 182 -31.05 6.34 -7.09
C THR A 182 -32.09 5.69 -7.98
N ILE A 183 -32.16 4.35 -8.02
CA ILE A 183 -33.14 3.62 -8.85
C ILE A 183 -34.48 3.40 -8.14
N GLY A 184 -34.59 3.73 -6.85
CA GLY A 184 -35.83 3.60 -6.07
C GLY A 184 -36.20 2.14 -5.74
N ILE A 185 -35.21 1.26 -5.57
CA ILE A 185 -35.42 -0.15 -5.20
C ILE A 185 -34.83 -0.40 -3.83
N THR A 186 -35.53 -1.14 -2.97
CA THR A 186 -35.00 -1.57 -1.67
C THR A 186 -33.96 -2.67 -1.86
N LYS A 187 -32.78 -2.49 -1.29
CA LYS A 187 -31.71 -3.51 -1.30
C LYS A 187 -32.18 -4.77 -0.54
N ASP A 188 -32.10 -5.93 -1.18
CA ASP A 188 -32.32 -7.22 -0.52
C ASP A 188 -31.09 -7.56 0.36
N THR A 189 -31.29 -8.20 1.51
CA THR A 189 -30.20 -8.54 2.43
C THR A 189 -29.16 -9.46 1.81
N ASP A 190 -29.56 -10.29 0.84
CA ASP A 190 -28.69 -11.25 0.15
C ASP A 190 -28.17 -10.73 -1.19
N SER A 191 -28.39 -9.44 -1.50
CA SER A 191 -27.94 -8.87 -2.77
C SER A 191 -26.42 -8.75 -2.86
N GLU A 192 -25.88 -9.19 -4.00
CA GLU A 192 -24.48 -9.03 -4.34
C GLU A 192 -24.07 -7.55 -4.39
N LEU A 193 -22.77 -7.30 -4.26
CA LEU A 193 -22.22 -5.96 -4.42
C LEU A 193 -22.44 -5.46 -5.85
N ILE A 194 -23.10 -4.31 -6.00
CA ILE A 194 -23.26 -3.63 -7.30
C ILE A 194 -21.90 -3.38 -7.97
N ARG A 195 -20.89 -3.09 -7.13
CA ARG A 195 -19.51 -2.92 -7.55
C ARG A 195 -18.59 -3.73 -6.64
N SER A 196 -17.79 -4.61 -7.22
CA SER A 196 -16.90 -5.48 -6.44
C SER A 196 -15.82 -4.67 -5.70
N VAL A 197 -15.25 -5.26 -4.66
CA VAL A 197 -14.14 -4.67 -3.88
C VAL A 197 -12.93 -4.39 -4.79
N SER A 198 -12.62 -5.30 -5.72
CA SER A 198 -11.52 -5.16 -6.68
C SER A 198 -11.76 -4.00 -7.65
N SER A 199 -12.98 -3.80 -8.13
CA SER A 199 -13.33 -2.64 -8.96
C SER A 199 -13.19 -1.34 -8.15
N CYS A 200 -13.67 -1.31 -6.91
CA CYS A 200 -13.52 -0.16 -6.01
C CYS A 200 -12.06 0.18 -5.73
N ARG A 201 -11.18 -0.83 -5.58
CA ARG A 201 -9.73 -0.65 -5.44
C ARG A 201 -9.14 0.04 -6.69
N ASN A 202 -9.62 -0.29 -7.88
CA ASN A 202 -9.19 0.34 -9.13
C ASN A 202 -9.72 1.77 -9.26
N ASP A 203 -10.97 2.03 -8.86
CA ASP A 203 -11.53 3.39 -8.85
C ASP A 203 -10.74 4.33 -7.94
N LEU A 204 -10.38 3.86 -6.74
CA LEU A 204 -9.54 4.62 -5.81
C LEU A 204 -8.23 5.04 -6.49
N ARG A 205 -7.55 4.11 -7.18
CA ARG A 205 -6.32 4.41 -7.92
C ARG A 205 -6.56 5.40 -9.06
N TRP A 206 -7.68 5.29 -9.78
CA TRP A 206 -8.05 6.23 -10.83
C TRP A 206 -8.35 7.63 -10.33
N TRP A 207 -8.90 7.74 -9.13
CA TRP A 207 -9.13 9.02 -8.48
C TRP A 207 -7.85 9.61 -7.85
N GLY A 208 -6.70 8.96 -8.05
CA GLY A 208 -5.40 9.42 -7.57
C GLY A 208 -5.03 8.92 -6.17
N ALA A 209 -5.77 7.95 -5.62
CA ALA A 209 -5.44 7.37 -4.33
C ALA A 209 -4.27 6.38 -4.44
N THR A 210 -3.40 6.38 -3.42
CA THR A 210 -2.33 5.38 -3.27
C THR A 210 -2.53 4.58 -1.99
N PHE A 211 -2.37 3.26 -2.07
CA PHE A 211 -2.45 2.38 -0.91
C PHE A 211 -1.04 2.13 -0.38
N LYS A 212 -0.68 2.75 0.73
CA LYS A 212 0.67 2.70 1.29
C LYS A 212 0.60 2.42 2.78
N GLU A 213 1.69 1.90 3.33
CA GLU A 213 1.88 1.85 4.78
C GLU A 213 1.78 3.26 5.34
N ASN A 214 1.06 3.39 6.45
CA ASN A 214 1.01 4.63 7.21
C ASN A 214 2.36 4.81 7.95
N GLY A 215 3.40 5.11 7.17
CA GLY A 215 4.73 5.39 7.67
C GLY A 215 4.70 6.57 8.63
N ALA A 216 5.62 6.58 9.59
CA ALA A 216 5.76 7.63 10.59
C ALA A 216 6.17 8.96 9.93
N ARG A 217 5.23 9.64 9.27
CA ARG A 217 5.37 11.06 8.95
C ARG A 217 5.42 11.81 10.29
N PRO A 218 6.29 12.83 10.41
CA PRO A 218 6.61 13.43 11.69
C PRO A 218 5.37 13.88 12.45
N TYR A 219 5.36 13.56 13.74
CA TYR A 219 4.38 14.05 14.69
C TYR A 219 4.48 15.59 14.74
N PHE A 220 3.56 16.26 14.05
CA PHE A 220 3.62 17.72 13.84
C PHE A 220 3.37 18.53 15.13
N GLU A 221 2.86 17.92 16.20
CA GLU A 221 2.44 18.65 17.41
C GLU A 221 3.59 19.10 18.34
N GLY A 222 4.85 18.72 18.07
CA GLY A 222 5.97 19.03 18.96
C GLY A 222 6.98 20.03 18.40
N HIS A 223 7.59 19.70 17.26
CA HIS A 223 8.83 20.35 16.84
C HIS A 223 8.66 21.69 16.10
N GLU A 224 7.48 21.96 15.55
CA GLU A 224 7.17 23.22 14.85
C GLU A 224 6.29 24.17 15.67
N ARG A 225 6.03 23.87 16.95
CA ARG A 225 5.35 24.85 17.79
C ARG A 225 6.22 26.09 17.88
N GLN A 226 5.60 27.25 17.73
CA GLN A 226 6.28 28.55 17.75
C GLN A 226 7.21 28.70 18.97
N ASP A 227 6.78 28.23 20.14
CA ASP A 227 7.57 28.28 21.38
C ASP A 227 8.80 27.37 21.38
N VAL A 228 8.78 26.26 20.64
CA VAL A 228 9.94 25.37 20.46
C VAL A 228 10.94 25.95 19.47
N VAL A 229 10.45 26.59 18.40
CA VAL A 229 11.30 27.31 17.44
C VAL A 229 11.94 28.53 18.10
N GLU A 230 11.15 29.32 18.83
CA GLU A 230 11.62 30.48 19.58
C GLU A 230 12.64 30.10 20.67
N MET A 231 12.49 28.94 21.31
CA MET A 231 13.48 28.43 22.25
C MET A 231 14.80 28.08 21.57
N SER A 232 14.79 27.56 20.33
CA SER A 232 16.02 27.22 19.60
C SER A 232 16.84 28.44 19.17
N ASP A 233 16.17 29.59 19.01
CA ASP A 233 16.77 30.86 18.58
C ASP A 233 17.07 31.81 19.75
N ASP A 234 16.79 31.42 21.00
CA ASP A 234 17.00 32.29 22.17
C ASP A 234 18.50 32.43 22.51
N PRO A 235 19.12 33.61 22.28
CA PRO A 235 20.53 33.85 22.60
C PRO A 235 20.82 33.90 24.11
N GLN A 236 19.79 33.88 24.96
CA GLN A 236 19.92 33.80 26.42
C GLN A 236 19.98 32.36 26.95
N LEU A 237 19.76 31.35 26.10
CA LEU A 237 20.08 29.99 26.50
C LEU A 237 21.55 29.96 26.95
N PRO A 238 21.85 29.42 28.16
CA PRO A 238 23.19 29.42 28.68
C PRO A 238 24.07 28.72 27.66
N GLY A 239 24.95 29.50 27.00
CA GLY A 239 25.88 28.96 26.03
C GLY A 239 26.58 27.76 26.63
N TRP A 240 26.61 26.66 25.88
CA TRP A 240 27.16 25.37 26.31
C TRP A 240 28.41 25.60 27.18
N GLN A 241 28.32 25.31 28.47
CA GLN A 241 29.46 25.45 29.35
C GLN A 241 30.46 24.37 28.99
N VAL A 242 31.60 24.77 28.45
CA VAL A 242 32.68 23.84 28.13
C VAL A 242 33.23 23.28 29.44
N PRO A 243 33.26 21.95 29.64
CA PRO A 243 33.85 21.36 30.84
C PRO A 243 35.28 21.88 31.02
N THR A 244 35.58 22.47 32.17
CA THR A 244 36.93 22.96 32.48
C THR A 244 37.64 21.98 33.40
N LYS A 245 38.98 22.03 33.46
CA LYS A 245 39.75 21.21 34.41
C LYS A 245 39.42 21.51 35.88
N GLN A 246 38.88 22.70 36.18
CA GLN A 246 38.53 23.14 37.53
C GLN A 246 37.12 22.72 37.92
N ASN A 247 36.21 22.63 36.95
CA ASN A 247 34.84 22.15 37.10
C ASN A 247 34.59 21.01 36.11
N PRO A 248 35.01 19.77 36.44
CA PRO A 248 34.69 18.62 35.61
C PRO A 248 33.16 18.43 35.60
N SER A 249 32.57 18.51 34.41
CA SER A 249 31.14 18.29 34.19
C SER A 249 30.92 16.94 33.51
N ILE A 250 29.87 16.24 33.94
CA ILE A 250 29.38 15.03 33.28
C ILE A 250 28.09 15.43 32.56
N ILE A 251 28.00 15.15 31.26
CA ILE A 251 26.76 15.33 30.50
C ILE A 251 25.97 14.03 30.60
N LEU A 252 24.75 14.15 31.11
CA LEU A 252 23.75 13.09 31.18
C LEU A 252 22.67 13.41 30.16
N PHE A 253 22.48 12.51 29.20
CA PHE A 253 21.33 12.51 28.32
C PHE A 253 20.27 11.59 28.91
N HIS A 254 19.02 12.04 28.85
CA HIS A 254 17.86 11.25 29.26
C HIS A 254 16.86 11.29 28.11
N ASP A 255 16.28 10.14 27.81
CA ASP A 255 15.15 10.06 26.89
C ASP A 255 14.22 8.90 27.28
N GLU A 256 12.97 9.01 26.87
CA GLU A 256 11.93 8.01 27.07
C GLU A 256 11.54 7.40 25.72
N SER A 257 11.79 6.11 25.56
CA SER A 257 11.48 5.37 24.35
C SER A 257 10.30 4.42 24.59
N THR A 258 9.29 4.51 23.73
CA THR A 258 8.12 3.61 23.76
C THR A 258 8.27 2.51 22.70
N PHE A 259 8.53 1.28 23.13
CA PHE A 259 8.61 0.09 22.29
C PHE A 259 7.24 -0.55 22.13
N LYS A 260 6.77 -0.70 20.90
CA LYS A 260 5.44 -1.29 20.63
C LYS A 260 5.60 -2.73 20.10
N SER A 261 4.96 -3.70 20.75
CA SER A 261 4.90 -5.07 20.24
C SER A 261 3.80 -5.19 19.19
N GLY A 262 4.07 -5.89 18.08
CA GLY A 262 3.07 -6.13 17.03
C GLY A 262 2.77 -4.88 16.20
N LYS A 263 3.79 -4.08 15.87
CA LYS A 263 3.66 -2.87 15.05
C LYS A 263 3.20 -3.24 13.63
N VAL A 264 1.88 -3.41 13.45
CA VAL A 264 1.26 -3.40 12.13
C VAL A 264 1.15 -1.93 11.76
N ALA A 265 2.01 -1.45 10.86
CA ALA A 265 1.78 -0.15 10.24
C ALA A 265 0.52 -0.32 9.37
N PRO A 266 -0.65 0.25 9.76
CA PRO A 266 -1.85 0.02 8.99
C PRO A 266 -1.63 0.61 7.59
N LYS A 267 -1.89 -0.19 6.56
CA LYS A 267 -1.95 0.33 5.19
C LYS A 267 -3.25 1.10 5.02
N ARG A 268 -3.20 2.27 4.38
CA ARG A 268 -4.39 3.10 4.11
C ARG A 268 -4.31 3.74 2.74
N TRP A 269 -5.46 4.19 2.26
CA TRP A 269 -5.56 5.00 1.05
C TRP A 269 -5.20 6.46 1.35
N PHE A 270 -4.41 7.07 0.47
CA PHE A 270 -3.97 8.46 0.52
C PHE A 270 -4.26 9.17 -0.79
N PHE A 271 -4.81 10.39 -0.73
CA PHE A 271 -4.96 11.27 -1.88
C PHE A 271 -3.88 12.36 -1.84
N GLY A 272 -3.02 12.39 -2.87
CA GLY A 272 -1.90 13.33 -2.94
C GLY A 272 -0.99 13.30 -1.70
N ASP A 273 -0.53 14.47 -1.26
CA ASP A 273 0.31 14.63 -0.08
C ASP A 273 -0.47 14.91 1.20
N SER A 274 -1.80 14.96 1.14
CA SER A 274 -2.66 15.10 2.32
C SER A 274 -2.65 13.82 3.16
N ALA A 275 -1.63 13.70 4.02
CA ALA A 275 -1.61 12.71 5.07
C ALA A 275 -2.39 13.27 6.27
N PRO A 276 -3.52 12.67 6.65
CA PRO A 276 -4.23 13.10 7.85
C PRO A 276 -3.43 12.77 9.11
N PHE A 277 -3.73 13.52 10.17
CA PHE A 277 -3.12 13.33 11.48
C PHE A 277 -3.29 11.90 11.98
N TYR A 278 -2.22 11.36 12.57
CA TYR A 278 -2.16 10.00 13.06
C TYR A 278 -2.71 9.90 14.49
N SER A 279 -3.60 8.93 14.74
CA SER A 279 -3.84 8.43 16.11
C SER A 279 -2.72 7.49 16.52
N LYS A 280 -2.15 7.65 17.72
CA LYS A 280 -1.17 6.70 18.29
C LYS A 280 -1.63 5.25 18.04
N SER A 281 -0.78 4.42 17.42
CA SER A 281 -1.15 3.04 17.08
C SER A 281 -1.63 2.31 18.33
N LYS A 282 -2.72 1.58 18.17
CA LYS A 282 -3.18 0.59 19.12
C LYS A 282 -2.16 -0.54 19.21
N GLY A 283 -2.07 -1.16 20.39
CA GLY A 283 -1.15 -2.26 20.65
C GLY A 283 -0.37 -2.06 21.94
N ARG A 284 0.15 -3.17 22.47
CA ARG A 284 0.92 -3.17 23.72
C ARG A 284 2.22 -2.40 23.52
N SER A 285 2.49 -1.47 24.42
CA SER A 285 3.72 -0.71 24.43
C SER A 285 4.42 -0.79 25.77
N ASN A 286 5.75 -0.92 25.76
CA ASN A 286 6.61 -0.78 26.92
C ASN A 286 7.37 0.55 26.82
N MET A 287 7.29 1.38 27.86
CA MET A 287 8.07 2.61 27.95
C MET A 287 9.34 2.32 28.74
N ILE A 288 10.48 2.67 28.15
CA ILE A 288 11.80 2.53 28.75
C ILE A 288 12.37 3.93 28.91
N SER A 289 12.83 4.24 30.11
CA SER A 289 13.55 5.47 30.42
C SER A 289 15.01 5.12 30.63
N ASP A 290 15.90 5.73 29.86
CA ASP A 290 17.33 5.46 29.96
C ASP A 290 18.14 6.74 30.15
N PHE A 291 19.27 6.61 30.84
CA PHE A 291 20.22 7.68 31.09
C PHE A 291 21.56 7.32 30.47
N VAL A 292 21.96 8.08 29.45
CA VAL A 292 23.22 7.89 28.73
C VAL A 292 24.21 8.96 29.18
N VAL A 293 25.45 8.56 29.43
CA VAL A 293 26.51 9.48 29.85
C VAL A 293 27.45 9.74 28.69
N ALA A 294 27.81 11.01 28.47
CA ALA A 294 28.93 11.37 27.61
C ALA A 294 30.28 11.13 28.33
N HIS A 295 30.62 9.88 28.64
CA HIS A 295 31.85 9.54 29.36
C HIS A 295 32.77 8.59 28.56
N PRO A 296 34.10 8.79 28.56
CA PRO A 296 35.03 7.94 27.80
C PRO A 296 35.02 6.45 28.19
N SER A 297 34.58 6.11 29.39
CA SER A 297 34.52 4.72 29.86
C SER A 297 33.33 3.93 29.33
N GLY A 298 32.32 4.59 28.74
CA GLY A 298 31.17 3.93 28.16
C GLY A 298 29.90 4.79 28.17
N PRO A 299 28.90 4.43 27.34
CA PRO A 299 27.65 5.19 27.22
C PRO A 299 26.69 4.96 28.40
N PHE A 300 26.85 3.86 29.15
CA PHE A 300 25.94 3.49 30.24
C PHE A 300 26.54 3.81 31.60
N PHE A 301 25.75 4.49 32.44
CA PHE A 301 26.10 4.71 33.84
C PHE A 301 25.82 3.45 34.66
N SER A 302 26.86 2.85 35.22
CA SER A 302 26.70 1.82 36.26
C SER A 302 27.65 2.06 37.41
N LEU A 303 27.14 1.89 38.63
CA LEU A 303 27.95 1.87 39.83
C LEU A 303 28.57 0.47 40.00
N ASN A 304 29.83 0.41 40.40
CA ASN A 304 30.37 -0.88 40.83
C ASN A 304 29.72 -1.31 42.17
N PRO A 305 29.80 -2.59 42.56
CA PRO A 305 29.12 -3.08 43.76
C PRO A 305 29.45 -2.31 45.06
N VAL A 306 30.68 -1.80 45.17
CA VAL A 306 31.12 -1.04 46.35
C VAL A 306 30.51 0.36 46.35
N GLU A 307 30.48 1.02 45.20
CA GLU A 307 29.83 2.32 45.03
C GLU A 307 28.33 2.23 45.25
N TYR A 308 27.68 1.19 44.72
CA TYR A 308 26.26 0.96 44.90
C TYR A 308 25.90 0.70 46.37
N ALA A 309 26.69 -0.10 47.09
CA ALA A 309 26.49 -0.32 48.52
C ALA A 309 26.59 0.99 49.33
N ARG A 310 27.54 1.88 48.99
CA ARG A 310 27.63 3.22 49.60
C ARG A 310 26.45 4.10 49.22
N ALA A 311 25.98 4.01 47.98
CA ALA A 311 24.79 4.74 47.53
C ALA A 311 23.55 4.32 48.33
N LEU A 312 23.34 3.02 48.56
CA LEU A 312 22.24 2.50 49.39
C LEU A 312 22.34 2.95 50.87
N GLN A 313 23.56 3.09 51.40
CA GLN A 313 23.77 3.62 52.76
C GLN A 313 23.40 5.10 52.86
N LYS A 314 23.58 5.88 51.80
CA LYS A 314 23.31 7.32 51.78
C LYS A 314 21.88 7.65 51.33
N TYR A 315 21.35 6.86 50.41
CA TYR A 315 20.06 7.03 49.75
C TYR A 315 19.26 5.73 49.90
N HIS A 316 18.71 5.51 51.09
CA HIS A 316 17.99 4.28 51.43
C HIS A 316 16.80 3.99 50.51
N GLN A 317 16.21 5.02 49.89
CA GLN A 317 15.13 4.89 48.92
C GLN A 317 15.53 4.09 47.67
N LEU A 318 16.82 3.98 47.34
CA LEU A 318 17.29 3.17 46.20
C LEU A 318 17.06 1.66 46.43
N GLY A 319 16.87 1.23 47.68
CA GLY A 319 16.55 -0.15 48.02
C GLY A 319 15.08 -0.39 48.37
N ALA A 320 14.24 0.65 48.29
CA ALA A 320 12.81 0.51 48.55
C ALA A 320 12.13 -0.20 47.36
N PRO A 321 11.05 -0.98 47.58
CA PRO A 321 10.24 -1.49 46.49
C PRO A 321 9.67 -0.31 45.69
N THR A 322 9.80 -0.37 44.36
CA THR A 322 9.20 0.58 43.43
C THR A 322 8.41 -0.16 42.37
N ASP A 323 7.45 0.52 41.75
CA ASP A 323 6.71 -0.03 40.61
C ASP A 323 7.59 -0.13 39.34
N LEU A 324 8.71 0.60 39.33
CA LEU A 324 9.72 0.55 38.29
C LEU A 324 10.72 -0.61 38.51
N GLU A 325 11.09 -1.26 37.42
CA GLU A 325 12.14 -2.27 37.36
C GLU A 325 13.46 -1.60 36.93
N TYR A 326 14.32 -1.33 37.92
CA TYR A 326 15.66 -0.77 37.68
C TYR A 326 16.65 -1.86 37.26
N VAL A 327 17.46 -1.58 36.25
CA VAL A 327 18.63 -2.42 35.96
C VAL A 327 19.64 -2.24 37.09
N LEU A 328 20.09 -3.35 37.67
CA LEU A 328 20.93 -3.37 38.87
C LEU A 328 22.14 -2.44 38.73
N ASN A 329 22.33 -1.57 39.73
CA ASN A 329 23.40 -0.57 39.83
C ASN A 329 23.38 0.53 38.75
N THR A 330 22.28 0.72 38.04
CA THR A 330 22.14 1.77 37.01
C THR A 330 21.01 2.73 37.34
N ALA A 331 20.89 3.80 36.56
CA ALA A 331 19.72 4.68 36.57
C ALA A 331 18.66 4.27 35.52
N SER A 332 18.94 3.24 34.72
CA SER A 332 18.04 2.76 33.68
C SER A 332 16.87 2.01 34.30
N ALA A 333 15.65 2.34 33.89
CA ALA A 333 14.43 1.77 34.44
C ALA A 333 13.39 1.49 33.35
N SER A 334 12.62 0.43 33.56
CA SER A 334 11.43 0.12 32.76
C SER A 334 10.21 -0.08 33.64
N LEU A 335 9.03 0.11 33.05
CA LEU A 335 7.77 -0.30 33.70
C LEU A 335 7.72 -1.82 33.81
N ASN A 336 7.10 -2.33 34.88
CA ASN A 336 7.03 -3.76 35.12
C ASN A 336 5.94 -4.40 34.24
N VAL A 337 6.36 -5.21 33.26
CA VAL A 337 5.46 -5.81 32.26
C VAL A 337 4.54 -6.83 32.93
N GLY A 338 3.27 -6.46 33.13
CA GLY A 338 2.25 -7.31 33.74
C GLY A 338 1.75 -6.86 35.11
N TYR A 339 2.40 -5.86 35.73
CA TYR A 339 1.99 -5.28 37.02
C TYR A 339 1.45 -3.86 36.87
N ASP A 340 2.12 -3.02 36.07
CA ASP A 340 1.66 -1.67 35.78
C ASP A 340 0.49 -1.68 34.80
N ASN A 341 -0.45 -0.73 34.96
CA ASN A 341 -1.51 -0.53 33.99
C ASN A 341 -0.87 -0.32 32.62
N TYR A 342 -1.01 -1.32 31.75
CA TYR A 342 -0.65 -1.21 30.35
C TYR A 342 -1.21 0.12 29.82
N LEU A 343 -0.39 0.86 29.07
CA LEU A 343 -0.91 1.90 28.19
C LEU A 343 -1.64 1.21 27.04
N ASP A 344 -2.82 0.65 27.34
CA ASP A 344 -3.81 0.35 26.32
C ASP A 344 -4.21 1.71 25.76
N ASN A 345 -3.54 2.09 24.67
CA ASN A 345 -3.98 3.19 23.82
C ASN A 345 -5.32 2.75 23.19
N ALA A 346 -6.42 2.96 23.92
CA ALA A 346 -7.78 2.61 23.52
C ALA A 346 -8.24 3.42 22.31
#